data_AF-A0A3B4TI21-F1
#
_entry.id   AF-A0A3B4TI21-F1
#
_cell.length_a   1.000
_cell.length_b   1.000
_cell.length_c   1.000
_cell.angle_alpha   90.00
_cell.angle_beta   90.00
_cell.angle_gamma   90.00
#
_symmetry.space_group_name_H-M   'P 1'
#
loop_
_entity.id
_entity.type
_entity.pdbx_description
1 polymer ?
#
loop_
_entity_poly.entity_id
_entity_poly.type
_entity_poly.pdbx_seq_one_letter_code
_entity_poly.pdbx_strand_id
1 'polypeptide(L)'
;MFSKATANFVRQIDPEGSLIHVSRVNDSQKLVPMALVVKRNRLWFWQRPKYQPTDFTLSDLLLGDKTLRLCETEFLTYKGTFGDKLSGKLKTKAGSVSVALEGQGTTKLQSCFGKLKKEELDVKKLLRDSRSR
;
A
#
# COMPACT_ATOMS: atom_id res chain seq x y z
N MET A 1 -10.60 -5.95 4.44
CA MET A 1 -11.27 -4.80 3.78
C MET A 1 -10.31 -3.65 3.53
N PHE A 2 -9.65 -3.08 4.55
CA PHE A 2 -8.72 -1.93 4.39
C PHE A 2 -7.65 -2.08 3.30
N SER A 3 -6.87 -3.17 3.32
CA SER A 3 -5.85 -3.44 2.29
C SER A 3 -6.38 -3.41 0.85
N LYS A 4 -7.63 -3.85 0.63
CA LYS A 4 -8.24 -3.86 -0.71
C LYS A 4 -8.68 -2.44 -1.10
N ALA A 5 -9.21 -1.67 -0.15
CA ALA A 5 -9.57 -0.26 -0.36
C ALA A 5 -8.34 0.60 -0.72
N THR A 6 -7.24 0.49 0.04
CA THR A 6 -6.00 1.23 -0.23
C THR A 6 -5.32 0.77 -1.51
N ALA A 7 -5.34 -0.54 -1.82
CA ALA A 7 -4.83 -1.05 -3.10
C ALA A 7 -5.60 -0.51 -4.29
N ASN A 8 -6.93 -0.47 -4.20
CA ASN A 8 -7.77 0.06 -5.27
C ASN A 8 -7.59 1.57 -5.44
N PHE A 9 -7.46 2.30 -4.34
CA PHE A 9 -7.14 3.72 -4.37
C PHE A 9 -5.81 3.98 -5.09
N VAL A 10 -4.72 3.32 -4.66
CA VAL A 10 -3.39 3.47 -5.27
C VAL A 10 -3.43 3.15 -6.76
N ARG A 11 -4.10 2.07 -7.17
CA ARG A 11 -4.25 1.72 -8.60
C ARG A 11 -4.93 2.81 -9.43
N GLN A 12 -5.80 3.62 -8.84
CA GLN A 12 -6.48 4.70 -9.56
C GLN A 12 -5.66 5.98 -9.61
N ILE A 13 -4.95 6.31 -8.54
CA ILE A 13 -4.16 7.56 -8.46
C ILE A 13 -2.75 7.41 -9.05
N ASP A 14 -2.23 6.18 -9.09
CA ASP A 14 -0.88 5.87 -9.51
C ASP A 14 -0.83 4.48 -10.19
N PRO A 15 -1.46 4.33 -11.38
CA PRO A 15 -1.58 3.04 -12.04
C PRO A 15 -0.22 2.43 -12.43
N GLU A 16 0.70 3.26 -12.90
CA GLU A 16 2.02 2.86 -13.43
C GLU A 16 3.20 3.37 -12.58
N GLY A 17 2.93 3.99 -11.43
CA GLY A 17 4.00 4.49 -10.58
C GLY A 17 4.42 3.50 -9.49
N SER A 18 4.92 4.08 -8.41
CA SER A 18 5.67 3.37 -7.38
C SER A 18 4.98 3.38 -6.02
N LEU A 19 3.79 3.99 -5.91
CA LEU A 19 3.06 3.99 -4.65
C LEU A 19 2.71 2.56 -4.22
N ILE A 20 2.96 2.29 -2.94
CA ILE A 20 2.71 1.00 -2.33
C ILE A 20 1.55 1.16 -1.35
N HIS A 21 0.47 0.43 -1.59
CA HIS A 21 -0.68 0.48 -0.69
C HIS A 21 -0.33 -0.06 0.71
N VAL A 22 -0.89 0.58 1.73
CA VAL A 22 -0.79 0.12 3.11
C VAL A 22 -1.80 -1.00 3.34
N SER A 23 -1.33 -2.14 3.84
CA SER A 23 -2.18 -3.33 4.03
C SER A 23 -2.87 -3.40 5.40
N ARG A 24 -2.24 -2.83 6.44
CA ARG A 24 -2.73 -2.86 7.83
C ARG A 24 -3.00 -1.44 8.31
N VAL A 25 -4.16 -1.25 8.94
CA VAL A 25 -4.52 0.06 9.53
C VAL A 25 -3.53 0.44 10.64
N ASN A 26 -3.16 -0.50 11.50
CA ASN A 26 -2.23 -0.23 12.62
C ASN A 26 -0.83 0.21 12.15
N ASP A 27 -0.42 -0.20 10.95
CA ASP A 27 0.86 0.20 10.38
C ASP A 27 0.80 1.61 9.78
N SER A 28 -0.39 2.12 9.44
CA SER A 28 -0.53 3.38 8.71
C SER A 28 -0.03 4.59 9.49
N GLN A 29 -0.17 4.57 10.82
CA GLN A 29 0.30 5.65 11.69
C GLN A 29 1.82 5.72 11.77
N LYS A 30 2.52 4.62 11.47
CA LYS A 30 3.98 4.53 11.48
C LYS A 30 4.60 4.86 10.12
N LEU A 31 3.81 4.80 9.05
CA LEU A 31 4.25 5.05 7.67
C LEU A 31 4.11 6.53 7.31
N VAL A 32 4.81 7.37 8.08
CA VAL A 32 4.90 8.82 7.86
C VAL A 32 6.09 9.17 6.96
N PRO A 33 6.16 10.38 6.40
CA PRO A 33 7.39 10.85 5.75
C PRO A 33 8.60 10.66 6.67
N MET A 34 9.74 10.25 6.10
CA MET A 34 10.96 9.86 6.84
C MET A 34 10.88 8.60 7.70
N ALA A 35 9.76 7.89 7.75
CA ALA A 35 9.71 6.59 8.39
C ALA A 35 10.66 5.60 7.70
N LEU A 36 11.40 4.84 8.50
CA LEU A 36 12.22 3.76 8.00
C LEU A 36 11.40 2.47 7.97
N VAL A 37 11.71 1.63 7.00
CA VAL A 37 11.00 0.36 6.79
C VAL A 37 11.98 -0.76 6.54
N VAL A 38 11.71 -1.92 7.13
CA VAL A 38 12.47 -3.13 6.85
C VAL A 38 11.81 -3.84 5.68
N LYS A 39 12.56 -4.02 4.60
CA LYS A 39 12.12 -4.82 3.44
C LYS A 39 12.19 -6.30 3.81
N ARG A 40 11.05 -6.97 3.79
CA ARG A 40 10.98 -8.42 3.95
C ARG A 40 11.19 -9.09 2.60
N ASN A 41 12.36 -9.72 2.44
CA ASN A 41 12.69 -10.51 1.27
C ASN A 41 11.74 -11.70 1.12
N ARG A 42 11.41 -12.04 -0.12
CA ARG A 42 10.47 -13.11 -0.45
C ARG A 42 11.20 -14.29 -1.10
N LEU A 43 10.62 -15.47 -0.92
CA LEU A 43 11.12 -16.72 -1.49
C LEU A 43 10.89 -16.80 -3.02
N TRP A 44 9.92 -16.05 -3.56
CA TRP A 44 9.61 -16.03 -5.00
C TRP A 44 9.59 -14.63 -5.59
N PHE A 45 10.20 -14.48 -6.77
CA PHE A 45 10.39 -13.21 -7.49
C PHE A 45 9.09 -12.57 -8.01
N TRP A 46 8.06 -13.37 -8.28
CA TRP A 46 6.73 -12.88 -8.69
C TRP A 46 5.96 -12.17 -7.57
N GLN A 47 6.41 -12.33 -6.33
CA GLN A 47 5.69 -11.80 -5.18
C GLN A 47 6.16 -10.38 -4.85
N ARG A 48 5.24 -9.40 -4.82
CA ARG A 48 5.55 -7.99 -4.50
C ARG A 48 6.20 -7.84 -3.11
N PRO A 49 7.36 -7.20 -2.90
CA PRO A 49 7.99 -7.11 -1.58
C PRO A 49 7.05 -6.53 -0.51
N LYS A 50 7.19 -6.97 0.75
CA LYS A 50 6.47 -6.41 1.90
C LYS A 50 7.42 -5.56 2.72
N TYR A 51 6.89 -4.49 3.29
CA TYR A 51 7.63 -3.56 4.14
C TYR A 51 7.02 -3.59 5.54
N GLN A 52 7.88 -3.63 6.55
CA GLN A 52 7.48 -3.54 7.95
C GLN A 52 7.94 -2.19 8.50
N PRO A 53 7.04 -1.37 9.05
CA PRO A 53 7.42 -0.10 9.66
C PRO A 53 8.30 -0.33 10.90
N THR A 54 9.25 0.57 11.11
CA THR A 54 10.00 0.68 12.36
C THR A 54 9.35 1.68 13.31
N ASP A 55 9.81 1.69 14.57
CA ASP A 55 9.33 2.63 15.59
C ASP A 55 10.16 3.93 15.65
N PHE A 56 11.12 4.09 14.74
CA PHE A 56 11.95 5.27 14.58
C PHE A 56 11.92 5.76 13.13
N THR A 57 12.21 7.04 12.97
CA THR A 57 12.31 7.77 11.72
C THR A 57 13.76 8.07 11.38
N LEU A 58 14.02 8.54 10.16
CA LEU A 58 15.34 9.02 9.78
C LEU A 58 15.78 10.23 10.64
N SER A 59 14.84 11.04 11.16
CA SER A 59 15.17 12.17 12.04
C SER A 59 15.85 11.74 13.32
N ASP A 60 15.43 10.59 13.86
CA ASP A 60 15.97 10.03 15.12
C ASP A 60 17.40 9.51 14.95
N LEU A 61 17.84 9.26 13.71
CA LEU A 61 19.19 8.80 13.40
C LEU A 61 20.16 9.91 13.02
N LEU A 62 19.66 11.07 12.60
CA LEU A 62 20.49 12.18 12.15
C LEU A 62 20.91 13.06 13.35
N LEU A 63 22.18 13.45 13.42
CA LEU A 63 22.70 14.27 14.53
C LEU A 63 22.35 15.75 14.37
N GLY A 64 21.83 16.39 15.43
CA GLY A 64 21.53 17.83 15.46
C GLY A 64 20.04 18.16 15.36
N ASP A 65 19.66 19.36 15.81
CA ASP A 65 18.26 19.70 16.15
C ASP A 65 17.49 20.38 14.99
N LYS A 66 17.91 20.14 13.75
CA LYS A 66 17.25 20.74 12.58
C LYS A 66 15.98 19.97 12.24
N THR A 67 14.83 20.57 12.55
CA THR A 67 13.52 20.08 12.10
C THR A 67 13.43 20.11 10.57
N LEU A 68 13.34 18.93 9.97
CA LEU A 68 13.15 18.79 8.53
C LEU A 68 11.70 19.11 8.18
N ARG A 69 11.50 20.04 7.25
CA ARG A 69 10.16 20.55 6.90
C ARG A 69 9.47 19.62 5.92
N LEU A 70 8.22 19.29 6.23
CA LEU A 70 7.29 18.61 5.32
C LEU A 70 6.43 19.65 4.60
N CYS A 71 6.05 19.34 3.37
CA CYS A 71 5.08 20.11 2.60
C CYS A 71 3.74 19.37 2.63
N GLU A 72 2.73 19.99 3.25
CA GLU A 72 1.35 19.50 3.25
C GLU A 72 0.56 20.25 2.18
N THR A 73 -0.15 19.52 1.33
CA THR A 73 -0.98 20.07 0.25
C THR A 73 -2.33 19.37 0.21
N GLU A 74 -3.38 20.09 -0.17
CA GLU A 74 -4.66 19.45 -0.48
C GLU A 74 -4.50 18.56 -1.72
N PHE A 75 -5.02 17.34 -1.66
CA PHE A 75 -4.83 16.36 -2.73
C PHE A 75 -6.10 16.15 -3.55
N LEU A 76 -7.06 15.40 -3.02
CA LEU A 76 -8.32 15.10 -3.70
C LEU A 76 -9.35 14.53 -2.73
N THR A 77 -10.62 14.47 -3.16
CA THR A 77 -11.66 13.73 -2.45
C THR A 77 -11.86 12.36 -3.08
N TYR A 78 -11.79 11.28 -2.29
CA TYR A 78 -11.88 9.92 -2.81
C TYR A 78 -13.14 9.17 -2.39
N LYS A 79 -13.88 8.65 -3.38
CA LYS A 79 -14.99 7.70 -3.22
C LYS A 79 -15.03 6.74 -4.42
N GLY A 80 -15.04 5.43 -4.15
CA GLY A 80 -15.04 4.39 -5.19
C GLY A 80 -15.81 3.15 -4.77
N THR A 81 -16.46 2.49 -5.74
CA THR A 81 -17.14 1.21 -5.56
C THR A 81 -16.51 0.18 -6.47
N PHE A 82 -16.09 -0.95 -5.92
CA PHE A 82 -15.37 -2.01 -6.61
C PHE A 82 -16.07 -3.34 -6.40
N GLY A 83 -16.37 -4.05 -7.48
CA GLY A 83 -16.94 -5.40 -7.45
C GLY A 83 -15.98 -6.42 -8.05
N ASP A 84 -15.95 -7.61 -7.48
CA ASP A 84 -15.29 -8.79 -8.07
C ASP A 84 -16.29 -9.93 -8.17
N LYS A 85 -16.29 -10.63 -9.31
CA LYS A 85 -17.05 -11.86 -9.52
C LYS A 85 -16.06 -12.98 -9.87
N LEU A 86 -15.92 -13.95 -8.98
CA LEU A 86 -15.07 -15.12 -9.19
C LEU A 86 -15.98 -16.31 -9.53
N SER A 87 -15.77 -16.94 -10.67
CA SER A 87 -16.43 -18.19 -11.05
C SER A 87 -15.38 -19.21 -11.46
N GLY A 88 -15.42 -20.40 -10.85
CA GLY A 88 -14.51 -21.50 -11.15
C GLY A 88 -15.29 -22.79 -11.38
N LYS A 89 -14.96 -23.50 -12.45
CA LYS A 89 -15.56 -24.79 -12.79
C LYS A 89 -14.45 -25.82 -13.00
N LEU A 90 -14.39 -26.81 -12.13
CA LEU A 90 -13.43 -27.91 -12.21
C LEU A 90 -14.18 -29.18 -12.62
N LYS A 91 -13.81 -29.77 -13.76
CA LYS A 91 -14.33 -31.07 -14.20
C LYS A 91 -13.19 -32.07 -14.14
N THR A 92 -13.37 -33.15 -13.40
CA THR A 92 -12.44 -34.28 -13.35
C THR A 92 -13.15 -35.54 -13.82
N LYS A 93 -12.43 -36.42 -14.51
CA LYS A 93 -12.93 -37.74 -14.93
C LYS A 93 -12.00 -38.79 -14.33
N ALA A 94 -12.57 -39.71 -13.56
CA ALA A 94 -11.88 -40.88 -13.02
C ALA A 94 -12.67 -42.13 -13.46
N GLY A 95 -12.16 -42.82 -14.48
CA GLY A 95 -12.87 -43.95 -15.10
C GLY A 95 -14.21 -43.52 -15.72
N SER A 96 -15.28 -44.24 -15.41
CA SER A 96 -16.65 -43.96 -15.88
C SER A 96 -17.35 -42.83 -15.11
N VAL A 97 -16.74 -42.31 -14.04
CA VAL A 97 -17.34 -41.26 -13.20
C VAL A 97 -16.73 -39.90 -13.55
N SER A 98 -17.60 -38.94 -13.86
CA SER A 98 -17.22 -37.55 -14.05
C SER A 98 -17.77 -36.70 -12.91
N VAL A 99 -16.89 -35.96 -12.23
CA VAL A 99 -17.25 -35.05 -11.14
C VAL A 99 -17.04 -33.61 -11.62
N ALA A 100 -18.10 -32.81 -11.53
CA ALA A 100 -18.06 -31.38 -11.83
C ALA A 100 -18.29 -30.59 -10.54
N LEU A 101 -17.33 -29.75 -10.16
CA LEU A 101 -17.44 -28.79 -9.07
C LEU A 101 -17.52 -27.40 -9.67
N GLU A 102 -18.57 -26.66 -9.33
CA GLU A 102 -18.77 -25.28 -9.78
C GLU A 102 -18.93 -24.38 -8.55
N GLY A 103 -18.10 -23.34 -8.48
CA GLY A 103 -18.15 -22.34 -7.42
C GLY A 103 -18.30 -20.95 -8.03
N GLN A 104 -19.28 -20.18 -7.55
CA GLN A 104 -19.48 -18.79 -7.92
C GLN A 104 -19.53 -17.91 -6.66
N GLY A 105 -18.74 -16.84 -6.64
CA GLY A 105 -18.71 -15.84 -5.57
C GLY A 105 -18.72 -14.43 -6.15
N THR A 106 -19.54 -13.56 -5.56
CA THR A 106 -19.57 -12.12 -5.86
C THR A 106 -19.22 -11.33 -4.61
N THR A 107 -18.43 -10.28 -4.77
CA THR A 107 -18.11 -9.33 -3.69
C THR A 107 -18.24 -7.91 -4.20
N LYS A 108 -18.80 -7.02 -3.38
CA LYS A 108 -18.84 -5.56 -3.63
C LYS A 108 -18.17 -4.86 -2.45
N LEU A 109 -17.30 -3.91 -2.75
CA LEU A 109 -16.52 -3.14 -1.79
C LEU A 109 -16.68 -1.65 -2.13
N GLN A 110 -17.29 -0.91 -1.22
CA GLN A 110 -17.39 0.54 -1.32
C GLN A 110 -16.35 1.16 -0.39
N SER A 111 -15.58 2.11 -0.90
CA SER A 111 -14.52 2.81 -0.19
C SER A 111 -14.73 4.32 -0.31
N CYS A 112 -14.61 5.04 0.79
CA CYS A 112 -14.60 6.50 0.81
C CYS A 112 -13.50 6.93 1.78
N PHE A 113 -12.52 7.69 1.30
CA PHE A 113 -11.49 8.27 2.16
C PHE A 113 -11.74 9.76 2.44
N GLY A 114 -12.82 10.33 1.89
CA GLY A 114 -13.13 11.75 2.07
C GLY A 114 -12.07 12.64 1.45
N LYS A 115 -11.87 13.83 2.03
CA LYS A 115 -10.86 14.81 1.60
C LYS A 115 -9.49 14.35 2.07
N LEU A 116 -8.60 14.07 1.13
CA LEU A 116 -7.24 13.66 1.37
C LEU A 116 -6.29 14.84 1.27
N LYS A 117 -5.28 14.82 2.14
CA LYS A 117 -4.13 15.70 2.07
C LYS A 117 -2.89 14.87 1.77
N LYS A 118 -1.92 15.50 1.10
CA LYS A 118 -0.66 14.89 0.73
C LYS A 118 0.46 15.57 1.49
N GLU A 119 1.21 14.77 2.25
CA GLU A 119 2.43 15.18 2.90
C GLU A 119 3.63 14.65 2.10
N GLU A 120 4.53 15.55 1.71
CA GLU A 120 5.73 15.21 0.97
C GLU A 120 6.98 15.76 1.63
N LEU A 121 8.08 15.02 1.45
CA LEU A 121 9.41 15.44 1.87
C LEU A 121 10.23 15.85 0.65
N ASP A 122 10.80 17.06 0.70
CA ASP A 122 11.77 17.47 -0.32
C ASP A 122 13.10 16.74 -0.12
N VAL A 123 13.31 15.69 -0.90
CA VAL A 123 14.53 14.86 -0.87
C VAL A 123 15.78 15.66 -1.21
N LYS A 124 15.70 16.67 -2.10
CA LYS A 124 16.86 17.50 -2.45
C LYS A 124 17.27 18.37 -1.28
N LYS A 125 16.30 18.91 -0.55
CA LYS A 125 16.55 19.66 0.68
C LYS A 125 17.09 18.74 1.79
N LEU A 126 16.48 17.57 1.99
CA LEU A 126 16.95 16.57 2.95
C LEU A 126 18.43 16.22 2.73
N LEU A 127 18.83 15.93 1.49
CA LEU A 127 20.21 15.58 1.13
C LEU A 127 21.20 16.73 1.38
N ARG A 128 20.78 17.99 1.25
CA ARG A 128 21.63 19.14 1.58
C ARG A 128 21.77 19.28 3.09
N ASP A 129 20.66 19.18 3.82
CA ASP A 129 20.62 19.35 5.27
C ASP A 129 21.38 18.21 5.99
N SER A 130 21.38 17.00 5.42
CA SER A 130 22.07 15.83 5.98
C SER A 130 23.59 15.83 5.77
N ARG A 131 24.15 16.62 4.85
CA ARG A 131 25.62 16.66 4.63
C ARG A 131 26.42 17.15 5.84
N SER A 132 25.75 17.87 6.74
CA SER A 132 26.34 18.48 7.93
C SER A 132 26.02 17.73 9.22
N ARG A 133 25.44 16.51 9.13
CA ARG A 133 24.88 15.74 10.24
C ARG A 133 25.38 14.29 10.20
#